data_AF-A0A1F6W5G9-F1
#
_entry.id   AF-A0A1F6W5G9-F1
#
_cell.length_a   1.000
_cell.length_b   1.000
_cell.length_c   1.000
_cell.angle_alpha   90.00
_cell.angle_beta   90.00
_cell.angle_gamma   90.00
#
_symmetry.space_group_name_H-M   'P 1'
#
loop_
_entity.id
_entity.type
_entity.pdbx_description
1 polymer ?
#
loop_
_entity_poly.entity_id
_entity_poly.type
_entity_poly.pdbx_seq_one_letter_code
_entity_poly.pdbx_strand_id
1 'polypeptide(L)'
;MEIICIKCKQNFILDKDDIGFYQKMKVPNPKICPDCRFKMKAMFRNETTLYSGRKCELCGKSIISMYHPKSPYTIFCYDCFYSEKWEARDYAMDYNPDESFVQQFGKLLKKVPKISTYLSLGYGVNINSEYTNMASGCRNCYLVFNTGPAEDSMYSRGLRNTLDCSDIYFGTKIERCYESINAQESSGILWGQNITGSVDSAFVLNGRNLINCFGCVNLNNKSHYFLNKPMAVDEYNKKVSEIMGSYQKIEEFKKEFKKFCLNFPRRENNNIQTVNSTGDYLFECRNVRDAFEITKSENCRYLFSSKEIKDSIGTIGYGVNSEHLLEVVATGLCSNVVGSYGTENSQDILYGFYIVKCKDCIGCDGLKNGKYYILNKEYKKAAYEKLRDKIIEELKEKDLYGLMIPPELAPFAYNETIAQDNIPLTKEQAMKEGLKWEDNIQKTEGKETMKIENIPDHIKNAPNSIVNEILACVDCNRNYKIIAQELLFYRKMNIPIPRKCFYCRHKDRITRRGPYKFWNRTCRKCKKEIITNYAPDRPEIVYCEKCYRQEVY
;
A
#
# COMPACT_ATOMS: atom_id res chain seq x y z
N MET A 1 24.84 10.09 15.68
CA MET A 1 24.32 11.31 16.31
C MET A 1 22.96 10.97 16.90
N GLU A 2 22.82 11.06 18.22
CA GLU A 2 21.52 10.89 18.88
C GLU A 2 20.75 12.22 18.87
N ILE A 3 19.45 12.16 18.64
CA ILE A 3 18.56 13.31 18.46
C ILE A 3 17.23 13.04 19.17
N ILE A 4 16.70 14.03 19.90
CA ILE A 4 15.35 13.99 20.46
C ILE A 4 14.36 14.46 19.38
N CYS A 5 13.39 13.62 19.01
CA CYS A 5 12.39 13.98 18.01
C CYS A 5 11.47 15.11 18.48
N ILE A 6 11.40 16.22 17.74
CA ILE A 6 10.57 17.37 18.12
C ILE A 6 9.06 17.06 18.19
N LYS A 7 8.57 16.08 17.40
CA LYS A 7 7.17 15.63 17.39
C LYS A 7 6.83 14.69 18.56
N CYS A 8 7.42 13.49 18.64
CA CYS A 8 7.06 12.47 19.64
C CYS A 8 7.97 12.41 20.89
N LYS A 9 9.00 13.27 20.98
CA LYS A 9 9.99 13.33 22.07
C LYS A 9 10.80 12.04 22.33
N GLN A 10 10.73 11.06 21.44
CA GLN A 10 11.57 9.85 21.48
C GLN A 10 12.96 10.14 20.91
N ASN A 11 13.97 9.45 21.44
CA ASN A 11 15.32 9.49 20.90
C ASN A 11 15.38 8.67 19.60
N PHE A 12 16.16 9.14 18.62
CA PHE A 12 16.52 8.39 17.44
C PHE A 12 17.96 8.70 17.04
N ILE A 13 18.58 7.80 16.28
CA ILE A 13 19.98 7.89 15.88
C ILE A 13 20.05 8.14 14.38
N LEU A 14 20.80 9.15 13.97
CA LEU A 14 21.36 9.26 12.61
C LEU A 14 22.79 8.74 12.62
N ASP A 15 23.10 7.78 11.74
CA ASP A 15 24.45 7.25 11.58
C ASP A 15 25.26 7.97 10.49
N LYS A 16 26.43 7.42 10.14
CA LYS A 16 27.34 8.01 9.16
C LYS A 16 26.74 8.05 7.75
N ASP A 17 25.94 7.06 7.35
CA ASP A 17 25.34 7.02 6.01
C ASP A 17 24.16 8.01 5.94
N ASP A 18 23.37 8.11 7.02
CA ASP A 18 22.30 9.14 7.12
C ASP A 18 22.89 10.53 6.92
N ILE A 19 23.90 10.89 7.74
CA ILE A 19 24.54 12.21 7.73
C ILE A 19 25.19 12.48 6.35
N GLY A 20 25.89 11.48 5.79
CA GLY A 20 26.48 11.58 4.46
C GLY A 20 25.45 11.81 3.36
N PHE A 21 24.27 11.20 3.47
CA PHE A 21 23.19 11.39 2.51
C PHE A 21 22.54 12.78 2.62
N TYR A 22 22.25 13.27 3.84
CA TYR A 22 21.75 14.64 4.03
C TYR A 22 22.73 15.69 3.48
N GLN A 23 24.04 15.49 3.69
CA GLN A 23 25.10 16.32 3.10
C GLN A 23 25.12 16.25 1.56
N LYS A 24 25.04 15.05 0.98
CA LYS A 24 24.95 14.82 -0.47
C LYS A 24 23.76 15.57 -1.09
N MET A 25 22.62 15.56 -0.40
CA MET A 25 21.38 16.24 -0.80
C MET A 25 21.32 17.75 -0.43
N LYS A 26 22.37 18.28 0.22
CA LYS A 26 22.49 19.70 0.64
C LYS A 26 21.36 20.20 1.57
N VAL A 27 20.74 19.29 2.32
CA VAL A 27 19.63 19.56 3.26
C VAL A 27 20.10 19.41 4.72
N PRO A 28 19.43 20.05 5.69
CA PRO A 28 19.73 19.83 7.11
C PRO A 28 19.37 18.40 7.56
N ASN A 29 20.04 17.94 8.62
CA ASN A 29 19.63 16.74 9.34
C ASN A 29 18.23 16.94 9.96
N PRO A 30 17.29 15.99 9.84
CA PRO A 30 15.94 16.15 10.34
C PRO A 30 15.92 16.13 11.88
N LYS A 31 15.07 16.97 12.46
CA LYS A 31 14.72 16.95 13.89
C LYS A 31 13.53 16.02 14.21
N ILE A 32 13.02 15.28 13.22
CA ILE A 32 11.84 14.41 13.30
C ILE A 32 12.24 12.95 13.01
N CYS A 33 11.87 12.03 13.92
CA CYS A 33 12.21 10.61 13.78
C CYS A 33 11.51 9.94 12.58
N PRO A 34 12.03 8.79 12.10
CA PRO A 34 11.47 8.07 10.96
C PRO A 34 9.98 7.75 11.07
N ASP A 35 9.49 7.27 12.22
CA ASP A 35 8.08 6.93 12.44
C ASP A 35 7.15 8.14 12.26
N CYS A 36 7.52 9.30 12.80
CA CYS A 36 6.77 10.54 12.60
C CYS A 36 6.83 10.99 11.13
N ARG A 37 7.99 10.89 10.47
CA ARG A 37 8.13 11.20 9.04
C ARG A 37 7.35 10.22 8.14
N PHE A 38 7.20 8.95 8.54
CA PHE A 38 6.34 7.99 7.85
C PHE A 38 4.87 8.42 7.92
N LYS A 39 4.38 8.78 9.11
CA LYS A 39 3.01 9.29 9.31
C LYS A 39 2.72 10.51 8.44
N MET A 40 3.66 11.47 8.40
CA MET A 40 3.56 12.67 7.53
C MET A 40 3.42 12.30 6.06
N LYS A 41 4.27 11.39 5.54
CA LYS A 41 4.22 10.89 4.16
C LYS A 41 2.92 10.13 3.84
N ALA A 42 2.52 9.22 4.72
CA ALA A 42 1.42 8.30 4.49
C ALA A 42 0.08 9.02 4.29
N MET A 43 -0.13 10.18 4.93
CA MET A 43 -1.31 11.04 4.75
C MET A 43 -1.51 11.57 3.31
N PHE A 44 -0.50 11.48 2.44
CA PHE A 44 -0.67 11.85 1.02
C PHE A 44 -1.21 10.69 0.17
N ARG A 45 -1.24 9.44 0.67
CA ARG A 45 -1.61 8.25 -0.12
C ARG A 45 -2.87 7.56 0.42
N ASN A 46 -4.02 8.01 -0.08
CA ASN A 46 -5.25 7.25 -0.02
C ASN A 46 -5.28 6.21 -1.15
N GLU A 47 -5.42 4.94 -0.80
CA GLU A 47 -5.62 3.84 -1.76
C GLU A 47 -7.08 3.38 -1.77
N THR A 48 -7.56 2.88 -0.62
CA THR A 48 -8.78 2.08 -0.48
C THR A 48 -10.02 2.89 -0.10
N THR A 49 -9.86 4.13 0.41
CA THR A 49 -10.97 4.95 0.92
C THR A 49 -11.60 5.75 -0.21
N LEU A 50 -12.49 5.10 -0.96
CA LEU A 50 -13.19 5.72 -2.09
C LEU A 50 -14.56 6.29 -1.69
N TYR A 51 -14.88 7.45 -2.26
CA TYR A 51 -16.11 8.21 -2.07
C TYR A 51 -16.93 8.26 -3.35
N SER A 52 -18.24 8.18 -3.17
CA SER A 52 -19.28 8.37 -4.20
C SER A 52 -19.96 9.73 -4.03
N GLY A 53 -20.92 10.05 -4.90
CA GLY A 53 -21.73 11.27 -4.78
C GLY A 53 -21.02 12.56 -5.23
N ARG A 54 -19.74 12.49 -5.63
CA ARG A 54 -19.09 13.60 -6.34
C ARG A 54 -19.44 13.57 -7.82
N LYS A 55 -19.46 14.76 -8.43
CA LYS A 55 -19.51 14.97 -9.88
C LYS A 55 -18.19 15.57 -10.34
N CYS A 56 -17.78 15.25 -11.56
CA CYS A 56 -16.68 15.92 -12.24
C CYS A 56 -17.05 17.38 -12.46
N GLU A 57 -16.31 18.32 -11.89
CA GLU A 57 -16.65 19.74 -11.96
C GLU A 57 -16.47 20.35 -13.36
N LEU A 58 -15.79 19.66 -14.29
CA LEU A 58 -15.65 20.08 -15.69
C LEU A 58 -16.74 19.54 -16.64
N CYS A 59 -17.38 18.42 -16.33
CA CYS A 59 -18.34 17.77 -17.24
C CYS A 59 -19.62 17.23 -16.60
N GLY A 60 -19.82 17.45 -15.30
CA GLY A 60 -21.02 17.08 -14.56
C GLY A 60 -21.22 15.58 -14.29
N LYS A 61 -20.45 14.68 -14.92
CA LYS A 61 -20.62 13.22 -14.76
C LYS A 61 -20.34 12.77 -13.33
N SER A 62 -21.14 11.85 -12.79
CA SER A 62 -20.88 11.21 -11.49
C SER A 62 -19.55 10.47 -11.51
N ILE A 63 -18.78 10.56 -10.42
CA ILE A 63 -17.45 9.96 -10.30
C ILE A 63 -17.24 9.27 -8.95
N ILE A 64 -16.40 8.24 -8.96
CA ILE A 64 -15.73 7.72 -7.77
C ILE A 64 -14.47 8.55 -7.53
N SER A 65 -14.20 8.93 -6.28
CA SER A 65 -13.16 9.88 -5.90
C SER A 65 -12.41 9.39 -4.67
N MET A 66 -11.08 9.54 -4.63
CA MET A 66 -10.28 9.35 -3.40
C MET A 66 -10.43 10.52 -2.41
N TYR A 67 -11.13 11.59 -2.80
CA TYR A 67 -11.38 12.78 -1.97
C TYR A 67 -12.81 12.75 -1.42
N HIS A 68 -12.95 12.90 -0.09
CA HIS A 68 -14.22 13.07 0.60
C HIS A 68 -15.11 14.17 -0.06
N PRO A 69 -16.46 14.03 -0.12
CA PRO A 69 -17.32 15.00 -0.79
C PRO A 69 -17.25 16.44 -0.24
N LYS A 70 -16.87 16.62 1.03
CA LYS A 70 -16.65 17.95 1.64
C LYS A 70 -15.21 18.47 1.49
N SER A 71 -14.34 17.80 0.72
CA SER A 71 -12.97 18.29 0.51
C SER A 71 -12.98 19.63 -0.25
N PRO A 72 -12.06 20.56 0.04
CA PRO A 72 -12.06 21.90 -0.54
C PRO A 72 -11.56 21.95 -2.00
N TYR A 73 -11.25 20.80 -2.60
CA TYR A 73 -10.66 20.69 -3.91
C TYR A 73 -11.73 20.52 -4.99
N THR A 74 -11.54 21.22 -6.11
CA THR A 74 -12.22 20.93 -7.37
C THR A 74 -11.75 19.60 -7.93
N ILE A 75 -12.67 18.68 -8.22
CA ILE A 75 -12.34 17.31 -8.68
C ILE A 75 -12.78 17.07 -10.14
N PHE A 76 -11.83 16.64 -10.97
CA PHE A 76 -12.07 16.22 -12.35
C PHE A 76 -11.97 14.69 -12.49
N CYS A 77 -12.78 14.12 -13.38
CA CYS A 77 -12.61 12.74 -13.81
C CYS A 77 -11.30 12.57 -14.61
N TYR A 78 -10.84 11.33 -14.75
CA TYR A 78 -9.65 10.97 -15.54
C TYR A 78 -9.59 11.68 -16.91
N ASP A 79 -10.63 11.51 -17.74
CA ASP A 79 -10.66 12.04 -19.11
C ASP A 79 -10.61 13.58 -19.14
N CYS A 80 -11.26 14.25 -18.17
CA CYS A 80 -11.24 15.70 -18.06
C CYS A 80 -9.89 16.22 -17.57
N PHE A 81 -9.29 15.57 -16.57
CA PHE A 81 -7.98 15.93 -16.02
C PHE A 81 -6.86 15.82 -17.07
N TYR A 82 -6.96 14.85 -18.00
CA TYR A 82 -6.03 14.69 -19.10
C TYR A 82 -6.48 15.32 -20.44
N SER A 83 -7.62 16.03 -20.47
CA SER A 83 -8.05 16.80 -21.65
C SER A 83 -7.43 18.19 -21.73
N GLU A 84 -7.43 18.78 -22.93
CA GLU A 84 -6.96 20.16 -23.21
C GLU A 84 -7.95 21.26 -22.76
N LYS A 85 -8.97 20.92 -21.96
CA LYS A 85 -10.04 21.84 -21.54
C LYS A 85 -9.68 22.73 -20.35
N TRP A 86 -8.49 22.56 -19.78
CA TRP A 86 -7.95 23.35 -18.67
C TRP A 86 -6.42 23.24 -18.67
N GLU A 87 -5.72 24.28 -18.23
CA GLU A 87 -4.27 24.23 -18.03
C GLU A 87 -3.89 24.62 -16.60
N ALA A 88 -2.87 23.96 -16.04
CA ALA A 88 -2.40 24.25 -14.68
C ALA A 88 -1.82 25.67 -14.53
N ARG A 89 -1.43 26.29 -15.66
CA ARG A 89 -0.89 27.65 -15.75
C ARG A 89 -1.95 28.73 -15.53
N ASP A 90 -3.23 28.44 -15.81
CA ASP A 90 -4.34 29.38 -15.63
C ASP A 90 -4.57 29.73 -14.14
N TYR A 91 -4.04 28.89 -13.24
CA TYR A 91 -4.13 29.02 -11.79
C TYR A 91 -2.85 29.58 -11.14
N ALA A 92 -1.89 30.03 -11.95
CA ALA A 92 -0.61 30.55 -11.49
C ALA A 92 -0.73 31.69 -10.47
N MET A 93 0.22 31.75 -9.53
CA MET A 93 0.27 32.78 -8.50
C MET A 93 1.62 33.50 -8.51
N ASP A 94 1.58 34.83 -8.37
CA ASP A 94 2.74 35.62 -8.01
C ASP A 94 3.24 35.25 -6.61
N TYR A 95 4.56 35.11 -6.47
CA TYR A 95 5.18 34.87 -5.17
C TYR A 95 5.18 36.14 -4.33
N ASN A 96 4.49 36.11 -3.20
CA ASN A 96 4.45 37.18 -2.22
C ASN A 96 5.62 37.04 -1.23
N PRO A 97 6.55 38.01 -1.10
CA PRO A 97 7.66 37.94 -0.15
C PRO A 97 7.24 38.05 1.33
N ASP A 98 6.03 38.52 1.62
CA ASP A 98 5.51 38.80 2.97
C ASP A 98 4.62 37.66 3.53
N GLU A 99 4.38 36.62 2.74
CA GLU A 99 3.62 35.43 3.14
C GLU A 99 4.52 34.19 3.08
N SER A 100 4.38 33.26 4.04
CA SER A 100 5.21 32.06 4.04
C SER A 100 4.95 31.19 2.80
N PHE A 101 6.01 30.57 2.28
CA PHE A 101 5.91 29.67 1.12
C PHE A 101 4.84 28.57 1.31
N VAL A 102 4.74 27.98 2.52
CA VAL A 102 3.78 26.92 2.83
C VAL A 102 2.32 27.41 2.73
N GLN A 103 2.02 28.63 3.17
CA GLN A 103 0.68 29.22 3.05
C GLN A 103 0.33 29.49 1.58
N GLN A 104 1.27 30.04 0.80
CA GLN A 104 1.08 30.30 -0.63
C GLN A 104 0.88 29.01 -1.42
N PHE A 105 1.66 27.97 -1.14
CA PHE A 105 1.48 26.65 -1.76
C PHE A 105 0.13 26.04 -1.37
N GLY A 106 -0.28 26.13 -0.10
CA GLY A 106 -1.60 25.70 0.36
C GLY A 106 -2.78 26.44 -0.28
N LYS A 107 -2.58 27.69 -0.72
CA LYS A 107 -3.55 28.44 -1.55
C LYS A 107 -3.61 27.89 -2.98
N LEU A 108 -2.47 27.65 -3.62
CA LEU A 108 -2.41 27.04 -4.97
C LEU A 108 -3.08 25.66 -4.97
N LEU A 109 -2.77 24.81 -3.98
CA LEU A 109 -3.31 23.45 -3.87
C LEU A 109 -4.84 23.39 -3.89
N LYS A 110 -5.52 24.44 -3.40
CA LYS A 110 -6.99 24.54 -3.39
C LYS A 110 -7.56 25.09 -4.70
N LYS A 111 -6.78 25.87 -5.46
CA LYS A 111 -7.19 26.45 -6.75
C LYS A 111 -7.12 25.44 -7.89
N VAL A 112 -6.05 24.65 -7.94
CA VAL A 112 -5.77 23.75 -9.07
C VAL A 112 -6.66 22.49 -8.98
N PRO A 113 -7.37 22.12 -10.06
CA PRO A 113 -8.17 20.89 -10.11
C PRO A 113 -7.38 19.62 -9.82
N LYS A 114 -8.04 18.62 -9.21
CA LYS A 114 -7.47 17.33 -8.82
C LYS A 114 -8.08 16.19 -9.61
N ILE A 115 -7.29 15.17 -9.93
CA ILE A 115 -7.78 13.94 -10.54
C ILE A 115 -8.57 13.10 -9.51
N SER A 116 -9.69 12.51 -9.91
CA SER A 116 -10.58 11.74 -9.02
C SER A 116 -9.92 10.50 -8.41
N THR A 117 -9.17 9.74 -9.21
CA THR A 117 -8.42 8.54 -8.83
C THR A 117 -7.05 8.53 -9.53
N TYR A 118 -6.02 7.95 -8.91
CA TYR A 118 -4.69 7.87 -9.51
C TYR A 118 -4.64 6.66 -10.45
N LEU A 119 -4.98 6.90 -11.72
CA LEU A 119 -4.84 5.91 -12.78
C LEU A 119 -3.67 6.31 -13.68
N SER A 120 -2.82 5.34 -14.00
CA SER A 120 -1.67 5.51 -14.90
C SER A 120 -1.82 4.60 -16.12
N LEU A 121 -1.12 4.94 -17.22
CA LEU A 121 -1.06 4.16 -18.45
C LEU A 121 0.26 3.35 -18.59
N GLY A 122 1.13 3.35 -17.58
CA GLY A 122 2.44 2.69 -17.63
C GLY A 122 2.42 1.18 -17.93
N TYR A 123 1.31 0.50 -17.62
CA TYR A 123 1.05 -0.90 -17.98
C TYR A 123 -0.15 -1.06 -18.94
N GLY A 124 -0.54 0.01 -19.61
CA GLY A 124 -1.70 0.07 -20.49
C GLY A 124 -2.92 0.72 -19.85
N VAL A 125 -3.98 0.84 -20.67
CA VAL A 125 -5.27 1.41 -20.28
C VAL A 125 -5.98 0.58 -19.21
N ASN A 126 -6.76 1.25 -18.37
CA ASN A 126 -7.68 0.60 -17.43
C ASN A 126 -9.06 0.49 -18.08
N ILE A 127 -9.65 -0.70 -18.12
CA ILE A 127 -10.88 -1.02 -18.84
C ILE A 127 -11.86 -1.67 -17.86
N ASN A 128 -13.12 -1.20 -17.81
CA ASN A 128 -14.18 -1.70 -16.91
C ASN A 128 -13.68 -1.83 -15.45
N SER A 129 -13.04 -0.78 -14.95
CA SER A 129 -12.23 -0.81 -13.71
C SER A 129 -12.37 0.48 -12.89
N GLU A 130 -13.58 1.03 -12.85
CA GLU A 130 -13.90 2.37 -12.30
C GLU A 130 -13.66 2.48 -10.78
N TYR A 131 -13.62 1.35 -10.08
CA TYR A 131 -13.36 1.24 -8.64
C TYR A 131 -11.89 0.91 -8.31
N THR A 132 -10.97 1.15 -9.25
CA THR A 132 -9.52 1.01 -9.03
C THR A 132 -8.86 2.35 -8.71
N ASN A 133 -7.75 2.30 -7.97
CA ASN A 133 -6.97 3.48 -7.59
C ASN A 133 -5.50 3.10 -7.33
N MET A 134 -4.56 4.02 -7.65
CA MET A 134 -3.13 3.72 -7.75
C MET A 134 -2.86 2.54 -8.70
N ALA A 135 -3.47 2.56 -9.89
CA ALA A 135 -3.56 1.39 -10.76
C ALA A 135 -3.21 1.67 -12.24
N SER A 136 -2.75 0.63 -12.95
CA SER A 136 -2.46 0.68 -14.39
C SER A 136 -2.65 -0.70 -15.04
N GLY A 137 -3.04 -0.75 -16.32
CA GLY A 137 -3.25 -2.02 -17.03
C GLY A 137 -4.25 -2.97 -16.36
N CYS A 138 -5.30 -2.43 -15.73
CA CYS A 138 -6.35 -3.22 -15.10
C CYS A 138 -7.53 -3.46 -16.05
N ARG A 139 -7.95 -4.71 -16.26
CA ARG A 139 -9.16 -5.07 -17.01
C ARG A 139 -10.17 -5.77 -16.12
N ASN A 140 -11.44 -5.36 -16.17
CA ASN A 140 -12.55 -5.95 -15.41
C ASN A 140 -12.25 -6.07 -13.90
N CYS A 141 -11.58 -5.07 -13.32
CA CYS A 141 -11.08 -5.12 -11.95
C CYS A 141 -11.94 -4.29 -10.98
N TYR A 142 -12.30 -4.87 -9.84
CA TYR A 142 -13.21 -4.24 -8.87
C TYR A 142 -12.60 -4.10 -7.47
N LEU A 143 -12.47 -2.87 -6.97
CA LEU A 143 -11.79 -2.56 -5.70
C LEU A 143 -10.37 -3.19 -5.66
N VAL A 144 -9.59 -2.87 -6.70
CA VAL A 144 -8.19 -3.28 -6.84
C VAL A 144 -7.28 -2.05 -6.76
N PHE A 145 -6.23 -2.16 -5.94
CA PHE A 145 -5.43 -1.01 -5.50
C PHE A 145 -3.93 -1.27 -5.68
N ASN A 146 -3.11 -0.23 -5.91
CA ASN A 146 -1.64 -0.34 -5.99
C ASN A 146 -1.18 -1.52 -6.86
N THR A 147 -1.64 -1.56 -8.13
CA THR A 147 -1.63 -2.78 -8.96
C THR A 147 -1.34 -2.46 -10.42
N GLY A 148 -0.64 -3.36 -11.11
CA GLY A 148 -0.63 -3.38 -12.57
C GLY A 148 0.44 -4.26 -13.21
N PRO A 149 0.13 -4.97 -14.32
CA PRO A 149 -1.21 -5.22 -14.87
C PRO A 149 -1.98 -6.32 -14.10
N ALA A 150 -3.30 -6.33 -14.22
CA ALA A 150 -4.20 -7.35 -13.64
C ALA A 150 -5.50 -7.49 -14.46
N GLU A 151 -6.07 -8.69 -14.52
CA GLU A 151 -7.30 -8.99 -15.25
C GLU A 151 -8.28 -9.80 -14.38
N ASP A 152 -9.58 -9.56 -14.54
CA ASP A 152 -10.69 -10.23 -13.85
C ASP A 152 -10.51 -10.36 -12.31
N SER A 153 -9.82 -9.39 -11.70
CA SER A 153 -9.37 -9.46 -10.31
C SER A 153 -10.11 -8.48 -9.39
N MET A 154 -10.30 -8.82 -8.12
CA MET A 154 -11.15 -8.05 -7.21
C MET A 154 -10.64 -8.00 -5.76
N TYR A 155 -11.07 -6.99 -4.99
CA TYR A 155 -10.83 -6.86 -3.54
C TYR A 155 -9.36 -6.98 -3.10
N SER A 156 -8.43 -6.54 -3.95
CA SER A 156 -7.00 -6.90 -3.85
C SER A 156 -6.09 -5.68 -3.87
N ARG A 157 -4.84 -5.83 -3.38
CA ARG A 157 -3.77 -4.87 -3.67
C ARG A 157 -2.46 -5.56 -4.04
N GLY A 158 -1.53 -4.80 -4.63
CA GLY A 158 -0.17 -5.29 -4.89
C GLY A 158 -0.11 -6.42 -5.92
N LEU A 159 -0.99 -6.42 -6.92
CA LEU A 159 -1.01 -7.44 -7.97
C LEU A 159 -0.08 -7.09 -9.13
N ARG A 160 0.57 -8.12 -9.69
CA ARG A 160 1.44 -8.02 -10.86
C ARG A 160 1.27 -9.23 -11.78
N ASN A 161 0.79 -9.03 -13.00
CA ASN A 161 0.54 -10.08 -13.99
C ASN A 161 -0.40 -11.16 -13.42
N THR A 162 -1.63 -10.78 -13.07
CA THR A 162 -2.58 -11.68 -12.39
C THR A 162 -3.91 -11.79 -13.13
N LEU A 163 -4.56 -12.94 -13.00
CA LEU A 163 -5.84 -13.26 -13.64
C LEU A 163 -6.80 -13.90 -12.63
N ASP A 164 -8.09 -13.54 -12.63
CA ASP A 164 -9.13 -14.28 -11.90
C ASP A 164 -8.77 -14.49 -10.40
N CYS A 165 -8.46 -13.40 -9.70
CA CYS A 165 -7.98 -13.42 -8.30
C CYS A 165 -8.82 -12.53 -7.38
N SER A 166 -9.02 -12.95 -6.13
CA SER A 166 -9.80 -12.19 -5.14
C SER A 166 -9.12 -12.14 -3.77
N ASP A 167 -9.30 -11.04 -3.04
CA ASP A 167 -8.80 -10.87 -1.67
C ASP A 167 -7.28 -11.11 -1.48
N ILE A 168 -6.46 -10.62 -2.40
CA ILE A 168 -5.00 -10.73 -2.34
C ILE A 168 -4.37 -9.47 -1.73
N TYR A 169 -3.33 -9.61 -0.90
CA TYR A 169 -2.56 -8.46 -0.37
C TYR A 169 -1.28 -8.13 -1.16
N PHE A 170 -0.64 -9.16 -1.73
CA PHE A 170 0.49 -9.04 -2.64
C PHE A 170 0.58 -10.33 -3.46
N GLY A 171 0.74 -10.22 -4.78
CA GLY A 171 0.79 -11.38 -5.67
C GLY A 171 1.44 -11.10 -7.02
N THR A 172 2.29 -12.00 -7.51
CA THR A 172 3.00 -11.86 -8.79
C THR A 172 2.91 -13.13 -9.62
N LYS A 173 2.47 -13.05 -10.89
CA LYS A 173 2.25 -14.19 -11.78
C LYS A 173 1.35 -15.25 -11.11
N ILE A 174 0.14 -14.85 -10.73
CA ILE A 174 -0.82 -15.73 -10.05
C ILE A 174 -2.18 -15.75 -10.74
N GLU A 175 -2.87 -16.87 -10.63
CA GLU A 175 -4.23 -17.05 -11.12
C GLU A 175 -5.11 -17.84 -10.15
N ARG A 176 -6.44 -17.66 -10.20
CA ARG A 176 -7.41 -18.43 -9.39
C ARG A 176 -7.16 -18.38 -7.87
N CYS A 177 -6.54 -17.31 -7.35
CA CYS A 177 -6.13 -17.24 -5.94
C CYS A 177 -7.12 -16.47 -5.06
N TYR A 178 -7.21 -16.86 -3.78
CA TYR A 178 -8.12 -16.28 -2.78
C TYR A 178 -7.49 -16.04 -1.40
N GLU A 179 -7.87 -14.95 -0.72
CA GLU A 179 -7.56 -14.62 0.69
C GLU A 179 -6.08 -14.81 1.08
N SER A 180 -5.18 -14.44 0.16
CA SER A 180 -3.75 -14.79 0.20
C SER A 180 -2.80 -13.60 0.32
N ILE A 181 -1.62 -13.85 0.92
CA ILE A 181 -0.59 -12.83 1.20
C ILE A 181 0.76 -13.32 0.67
N ASN A 182 1.38 -12.58 -0.24
CA ASN A 182 2.64 -12.97 -0.88
C ASN A 182 2.57 -14.36 -1.54
N ALA A 183 1.81 -14.43 -2.64
CA ALA A 183 1.76 -15.59 -3.53
C ALA A 183 2.51 -15.28 -4.84
N GLN A 184 3.39 -16.18 -5.26
CA GLN A 184 4.26 -15.98 -6.43
C GLN A 184 4.22 -17.20 -7.34
N GLU A 185 4.05 -17.02 -8.65
CA GLU A 185 4.15 -18.09 -9.65
C GLU A 185 3.29 -19.32 -9.28
N SER A 186 2.02 -19.08 -8.96
CA SER A 186 1.13 -20.06 -8.32
C SER A 186 -0.31 -19.96 -8.84
N SER A 187 -1.04 -21.07 -8.85
CA SER A 187 -2.39 -21.21 -9.42
C SER A 187 -3.33 -21.89 -8.42
N GLY A 188 -4.54 -21.37 -8.21
CA GLY A 188 -5.53 -22.04 -7.36
C GLY A 188 -5.22 -22.03 -5.85
N ILE A 189 -4.50 -21.01 -5.34
CA ILE A 189 -4.12 -20.94 -3.92
C ILE A 189 -5.20 -20.25 -3.08
N LEU A 190 -5.70 -20.94 -2.06
CA LEU A 190 -6.76 -20.45 -1.15
C LEU A 190 -6.23 -20.29 0.27
N TRP A 191 -6.44 -19.14 0.92
CA TRP A 191 -5.95 -18.86 2.29
C TRP A 191 -4.43 -19.05 2.46
N GLY A 192 -3.64 -18.78 1.43
CA GLY A 192 -2.19 -18.92 1.44
C GLY A 192 -1.44 -17.76 2.10
N GLN A 193 -0.23 -18.02 2.57
CA GLN A 193 0.73 -16.99 2.98
C GLN A 193 2.17 -17.44 2.71
N ASN A 194 2.95 -16.60 2.04
CA ASN A 194 4.33 -16.90 1.61
C ASN A 194 4.40 -18.16 0.75
N ILE A 195 3.78 -18.12 -0.43
CA ILE A 195 3.61 -19.26 -1.33
C ILE A 195 4.38 -19.03 -2.63
N THR A 196 5.07 -20.05 -3.12
CA THR A 196 5.79 -19.99 -4.40
C THR A 196 5.64 -21.28 -5.20
N GLY A 197 5.46 -21.19 -6.52
CA GLY A 197 5.51 -22.34 -7.43
C GLY A 197 4.43 -23.41 -7.18
N SER A 198 3.30 -23.05 -6.56
CA SER A 198 2.34 -24.02 -6.01
C SER A 198 0.99 -24.01 -6.72
N VAL A 199 0.29 -25.15 -6.69
CA VAL A 199 -0.94 -25.40 -7.44
C VAL A 199 -2.02 -26.01 -6.53
N ASP A 200 -3.26 -25.53 -6.69
CA ASP A 200 -4.52 -26.09 -6.12
C ASP A 200 -4.38 -26.52 -4.65
N SER A 201 -3.90 -25.60 -3.82
CA SER A 201 -3.56 -25.85 -2.41
C SER A 201 -4.20 -24.80 -1.49
N ALA A 202 -4.67 -25.22 -0.31
CA ALA A 202 -5.46 -24.39 0.59
C ALA A 202 -4.91 -24.39 2.04
N PHE A 203 -5.04 -23.26 2.75
CA PHE A 203 -4.52 -23.07 4.10
C PHE A 203 -3.04 -23.44 4.20
N VAL A 204 -2.19 -22.69 3.48
CA VAL A 204 -0.75 -22.96 3.42
C VAL A 204 0.03 -21.79 3.97
N LEU A 205 1.09 -22.06 4.73
CA LEU A 205 2.01 -21.05 5.25
C LEU A 205 3.48 -21.45 4.99
N ASN A 206 4.23 -20.60 4.29
CA ASN A 206 5.61 -20.84 3.87
C ASN A 206 5.72 -22.13 3.00
N GLY A 207 4.90 -22.23 1.96
CA GLY A 207 4.83 -23.39 1.07
C GLY A 207 5.56 -23.15 -0.25
N ARG A 208 6.29 -24.16 -0.74
CA ARG A 208 6.96 -24.12 -2.04
C ARG A 208 6.69 -25.39 -2.85
N ASN A 209 6.39 -25.23 -4.14
CA ASN A 209 6.21 -26.34 -5.08
C ASN A 209 5.22 -27.40 -4.55
N LEU A 210 4.07 -26.94 -4.04
CA LEU A 210 3.03 -27.80 -3.49
C LEU A 210 1.93 -28.06 -4.53
N ILE A 211 1.36 -29.26 -4.54
CA ILE A 211 0.25 -29.64 -5.43
C ILE A 211 -0.78 -30.39 -4.60
N ASN A 212 -2.02 -29.89 -4.48
CA ASN A 212 -3.04 -30.50 -3.63
C ASN A 212 -2.56 -30.67 -2.17
N CYS A 213 -2.21 -29.57 -1.51
CA CYS A 213 -1.88 -29.55 -0.09
C CYS A 213 -2.91 -28.73 0.72
N PHE A 214 -3.30 -29.24 1.89
CA PHE A 214 -4.31 -28.65 2.76
C PHE A 214 -3.78 -28.47 4.19
N GLY A 215 -3.88 -27.27 4.77
CA GLY A 215 -3.47 -27.02 6.16
C GLY A 215 -1.96 -27.18 6.42
N CYS A 216 -1.12 -26.93 5.42
CA CYS A 216 0.30 -27.26 5.46
C CYS A 216 1.22 -26.07 5.81
N VAL A 217 2.31 -26.33 6.53
CA VAL A 217 3.25 -25.32 7.02
C VAL A 217 4.69 -25.75 6.74
N ASN A 218 5.50 -24.85 6.17
CA ASN A 218 6.92 -25.09 5.89
C ASN A 218 7.19 -26.36 5.03
N LEU A 219 6.38 -26.62 4.00
CA LEU A 219 6.58 -27.77 3.09
C LEU A 219 7.20 -27.35 1.76
N ASN A 220 7.99 -28.26 1.16
CA ASN A 220 8.62 -28.10 -0.14
C ASN A 220 8.51 -29.37 -0.98
N ASN A 221 8.13 -29.24 -2.27
CA ASN A 221 8.02 -30.36 -3.23
C ASN A 221 7.13 -31.51 -2.71
N LYS A 222 5.92 -31.20 -2.23
CA LYS A 222 4.96 -32.19 -1.67
C LYS A 222 3.62 -32.15 -2.41
N SER A 223 2.93 -33.29 -2.41
CA SER A 223 1.60 -33.40 -3.00
C SER A 223 0.70 -34.35 -2.23
N HIS A 224 -0.59 -34.02 -2.13
CA HIS A 224 -1.61 -34.74 -1.33
C HIS A 224 -1.21 -34.83 0.15
N TYR A 225 -0.94 -33.67 0.75
CA TYR A 225 -0.63 -33.55 2.18
C TYR A 225 -1.77 -32.84 2.91
N PHE A 226 -2.18 -33.39 4.05
CA PHE A 226 -3.16 -32.79 4.96
C PHE A 226 -2.50 -32.61 6.34
N LEU A 227 -2.46 -31.38 6.87
CA LEU A 227 -1.80 -31.05 8.15
C LEU A 227 -0.37 -31.62 8.26
N ASN A 228 0.47 -31.35 7.24
CA ASN A 228 1.84 -31.87 7.07
C ASN A 228 2.02 -33.39 7.00
N LYS A 229 0.96 -34.19 6.87
CA LYS A 229 1.05 -35.65 6.66
C LYS A 229 0.68 -36.02 5.22
N PRO A 230 1.42 -36.95 4.57
CA PRO A 230 1.00 -37.51 3.29
C PRO A 230 -0.33 -38.26 3.44
N MET A 231 -1.13 -38.26 2.39
CA MET A 231 -2.47 -38.85 2.39
C MET A 231 -2.75 -39.50 1.03
N ALA A 232 -3.53 -40.59 1.03
CA ALA A 232 -4.02 -41.17 -0.21
C ALA A 232 -4.97 -40.19 -0.93
N VAL A 233 -4.95 -40.17 -2.27
CA VAL A 233 -5.68 -39.17 -3.07
C VAL A 233 -7.18 -39.14 -2.73
N ASP A 234 -7.82 -40.29 -2.60
CA ASP A 234 -9.26 -40.39 -2.28
C ASP A 234 -9.58 -39.92 -0.86
N GLU A 235 -8.73 -40.23 0.12
CA GLU A 235 -8.87 -39.77 1.50
C GLU A 235 -8.66 -38.26 1.60
N TYR A 236 -7.67 -37.72 0.87
CA TYR A 236 -7.41 -36.29 0.78
C TYR A 236 -8.62 -35.56 0.18
N ASN A 237 -9.09 -36.01 -0.99
CA ASN A 237 -10.24 -35.42 -1.67
C ASN A 237 -11.50 -35.45 -0.78
N LYS A 238 -11.73 -36.56 -0.07
CA LYS A 238 -12.82 -36.67 0.91
C LYS A 238 -12.69 -35.62 2.03
N LYS A 239 -11.56 -35.59 2.76
CA LYS A 239 -11.37 -34.65 3.88
C LYS A 239 -11.41 -33.18 3.46
N VAL A 240 -10.89 -32.85 2.29
CA VAL A 240 -10.99 -31.49 1.73
C VAL A 240 -12.45 -31.17 1.39
N SER A 241 -13.22 -32.11 0.83
CA SER A 241 -14.64 -31.91 0.52
C SER A 241 -15.55 -31.77 1.75
N GLU A 242 -15.15 -32.32 2.90
CA GLU A 242 -15.85 -32.17 4.18
C GLU A 242 -15.71 -30.75 4.78
N ILE A 243 -14.73 -29.97 4.31
CA ILE A 243 -14.43 -28.61 4.79
C ILE A 243 -14.79 -27.55 3.75
N MET A 244 -14.40 -27.76 2.49
CA MET A 244 -14.48 -26.76 1.43
C MET A 244 -15.92 -26.44 1.04
N GLY A 245 -16.20 -25.15 0.83
CA GLY A 245 -17.51 -24.64 0.41
C GLY A 245 -18.43 -24.26 1.57
N SER A 246 -18.27 -24.86 2.76
CA SER A 246 -18.99 -24.52 4.00
C SER A 246 -18.31 -23.39 4.77
N TYR A 247 -19.06 -22.35 5.13
CA TYR A 247 -18.56 -21.23 5.94
C TYR A 247 -18.17 -21.67 7.35
N GLN A 248 -19.04 -22.41 8.03
CA GLN A 248 -18.79 -22.89 9.38
C GLN A 248 -17.52 -23.75 9.40
N LYS A 249 -17.37 -24.71 8.49
CA LYS A 249 -16.19 -25.59 8.44
C LYS A 249 -14.90 -24.85 8.11
N ILE A 250 -14.96 -23.86 7.20
CA ILE A 250 -13.81 -23.01 6.90
C ILE A 250 -13.40 -22.14 8.09
N GLU A 251 -14.34 -21.55 8.84
CA GLU A 251 -14.02 -20.74 10.02
C GLU A 251 -13.61 -21.60 11.25
N GLU A 252 -14.08 -22.85 11.35
CA GLU A 252 -13.54 -23.87 12.26
C GLU A 252 -12.07 -24.19 11.89
N PHE A 253 -11.80 -24.54 10.63
CA PHE A 253 -10.46 -24.91 10.18
C PHE A 253 -9.46 -23.74 10.20
N LYS A 254 -9.89 -22.50 9.94
CA LYS A 254 -9.05 -21.30 10.13
C LYS A 254 -8.51 -21.19 11.56
N LYS A 255 -9.34 -21.49 12.56
CA LYS A 255 -8.96 -21.47 13.99
C LYS A 255 -8.01 -22.61 14.32
N GLU A 256 -8.25 -23.81 13.78
CA GLU A 256 -7.37 -24.96 13.91
C GLU A 256 -5.99 -24.70 13.28
N PHE A 257 -5.97 -24.30 12.00
CA PHE A 257 -4.76 -24.02 11.25
C PHE A 257 -3.92 -22.91 11.91
N LYS A 258 -4.55 -21.86 12.45
CA LYS A 258 -3.85 -20.82 13.23
C LYS A 258 -3.15 -21.38 14.48
N LYS A 259 -3.73 -22.38 15.17
CA LYS A 259 -3.09 -23.06 16.31
C LYS A 259 -1.97 -23.99 15.82
N PHE A 260 -2.25 -24.84 14.82
CA PHE A 260 -1.30 -25.76 14.21
C PHE A 260 -0.03 -25.03 13.74
N CYS A 261 -0.22 -23.87 13.12
CA CYS A 261 0.82 -22.95 12.70
C CYS A 261 1.85 -22.59 13.79
N LEU A 262 1.47 -22.52 15.08
CA LEU A 262 2.38 -22.13 16.17
C LEU A 262 3.40 -23.21 16.53
N ASN A 263 3.17 -24.46 16.12
CA ASN A 263 4.09 -25.58 16.37
C ASN A 263 5.33 -25.55 15.45
N PHE A 264 5.33 -24.72 14.41
CA PHE A 264 6.37 -24.66 13.39
C PHE A 264 7.16 -23.35 13.44
N PRO A 265 8.47 -23.38 13.12
CA PRO A 265 9.28 -22.17 13.09
C PRO A 265 8.86 -21.22 11.97
N ARG A 266 9.13 -19.93 12.21
CA ARG A 266 9.12 -18.85 11.24
C ARG A 266 10.55 -18.48 10.88
N ARG A 267 10.73 -18.00 9.64
CA ARG A 267 11.93 -17.25 9.27
C ARG A 267 11.92 -15.92 10.01
N GLU A 268 13.10 -15.38 10.30
CA GLU A 268 13.26 -14.02 10.85
C GLU A 268 12.70 -12.93 9.91
N ASN A 269 12.74 -13.18 8.60
CA ASN A 269 12.11 -12.40 7.53
C ASN A 269 11.86 -13.29 6.29
N ASN A 270 11.11 -12.78 5.32
CA ASN A 270 10.79 -13.46 4.06
C ASN A 270 11.73 -13.06 2.92
N ASN A 271 12.89 -12.48 3.23
CA ASN A 271 13.79 -11.89 2.24
C ASN A 271 14.48 -12.95 1.37
N ILE A 272 14.87 -12.54 0.17
CA ILE A 272 15.55 -13.38 -0.82
C ILE A 272 16.74 -12.61 -1.40
N GLN A 273 17.93 -13.21 -1.34
CA GLN A 273 19.19 -12.66 -1.89
C GLN A 273 19.50 -11.22 -1.42
N THR A 274 19.51 -10.99 -0.10
CA THR A 274 19.80 -9.68 0.49
C THR A 274 21.15 -9.62 1.21
N VAL A 275 21.85 -8.49 1.10
CA VAL A 275 23.14 -8.24 1.77
C VAL A 275 23.06 -6.96 2.60
N ASN A 276 23.41 -7.04 3.90
CA ASN A 276 23.42 -5.91 4.84
C ASN A 276 22.08 -5.14 4.91
N SER A 277 20.95 -5.84 4.96
CA SER A 277 19.61 -5.22 4.91
C SER A 277 18.69 -5.64 6.07
N THR A 278 17.87 -4.70 6.55
CA THR A 278 16.78 -4.93 7.52
C THR A 278 15.41 -4.64 6.89
N GLY A 279 14.46 -5.54 7.09
CA GLY A 279 13.11 -5.44 6.51
C GLY A 279 12.45 -6.81 6.34
N ASP A 280 11.23 -6.81 5.80
CA ASP A 280 10.53 -8.00 5.33
C ASP A 280 10.18 -7.86 3.83
N TYR A 281 9.95 -8.98 3.15
CA TYR A 281 9.68 -9.06 1.69
C TYR A 281 10.68 -8.27 0.82
N LEU A 282 11.97 -8.34 1.14
CA LEU A 282 13.04 -7.75 0.34
C LEU A 282 13.61 -8.77 -0.67
N PHE A 283 13.72 -8.38 -1.94
CA PHE A 283 14.21 -9.24 -3.02
C PHE A 283 15.42 -8.58 -3.73
N GLU A 284 16.55 -9.28 -3.82
CA GLU A 284 17.75 -8.86 -4.57
C GLU A 284 18.27 -7.45 -4.19
N CYS A 285 18.45 -7.18 -2.90
CA CYS A 285 18.74 -5.84 -2.36
C CYS A 285 19.99 -5.76 -1.47
N ARG A 286 20.72 -4.64 -1.55
CA ARG A 286 21.93 -4.37 -0.77
C ARG A 286 21.81 -3.06 0.02
N ASN A 287 22.27 -3.05 1.29
CA ASN A 287 22.32 -1.87 2.15
C ASN A 287 20.95 -1.16 2.34
N VAL A 288 19.87 -1.90 2.56
CA VAL A 288 18.52 -1.35 2.78
C VAL A 288 18.17 -1.40 4.26
N ARG A 289 17.69 -0.30 4.86
CA ARG A 289 17.23 -0.32 6.26
C ARG A 289 15.77 0.08 6.43
N ASP A 290 15.07 -0.73 7.21
CA ASP A 290 13.68 -0.58 7.63
C ASP A 290 12.74 -0.39 6.43
N ALA A 291 12.49 -1.50 5.73
CA ALA A 291 11.63 -1.54 4.54
C ALA A 291 10.70 -2.78 4.53
N PHE A 292 9.62 -2.74 3.73
CA PHE A 292 8.59 -3.81 3.73
C PHE A 292 8.16 -4.34 2.37
N GLU A 293 8.39 -3.64 1.26
CA GLU A 293 8.24 -4.18 -0.11
C GLU A 293 9.04 -3.29 -1.07
N ILE A 294 10.04 -3.85 -1.75
CA ILE A 294 10.98 -3.12 -2.63
C ILE A 294 11.52 -4.04 -3.75
N THR A 295 11.81 -3.51 -4.94
CA THR A 295 12.58 -4.22 -5.99
C THR A 295 13.01 -3.21 -7.06
N LYS A 296 14.28 -2.90 -7.34
CA LYS A 296 15.58 -3.26 -6.74
C LYS A 296 16.28 -1.96 -6.26
N SER A 297 17.30 -2.05 -5.40
CA SER A 297 17.91 -0.86 -4.79
C SER A 297 19.35 -1.01 -4.28
N GLU A 298 20.01 0.14 -4.09
CA GLU A 298 21.15 0.30 -3.18
C GLU A 298 20.93 1.52 -2.25
N ASN A 299 21.50 1.47 -1.03
CA ASN A 299 21.59 2.57 -0.05
C ASN A 299 20.25 3.25 0.36
N CYS A 300 19.17 2.49 0.50
CA CYS A 300 17.83 3.05 0.78
C CYS A 300 17.40 2.94 2.25
N ARG A 301 16.68 3.94 2.77
CA ARG A 301 16.15 3.96 4.16
C ARG A 301 14.68 4.40 4.27
N TYR A 302 13.94 3.73 5.16
CA TYR A 302 12.56 4.05 5.60
C TYR A 302 11.47 3.95 4.51
N LEU A 303 11.27 2.78 3.89
CA LEU A 303 10.46 2.60 2.66
C LEU A 303 9.36 1.52 2.73
N PHE A 304 8.14 1.83 2.28
CA PHE A 304 7.12 0.83 1.91
C PHE A 304 6.00 1.48 1.08
N SER A 305 5.54 0.95 -0.06
CA SER A 305 6.12 -0.04 -0.98
C SER A 305 6.75 0.71 -2.17
N SER A 306 7.72 0.15 -2.90
CA SER A 306 8.38 0.85 -4.02
C SER A 306 9.01 -0.10 -5.03
N LYS A 307 9.32 0.39 -6.24
CA LYS A 307 10.19 -0.30 -7.22
C LYS A 307 11.22 0.68 -7.84
N GLU A 308 12.17 0.13 -8.61
CA GLU A 308 13.62 0.43 -8.76
C GLU A 308 14.16 1.87 -8.49
N ILE A 309 15.04 2.02 -7.47
CA ILE A 309 15.46 3.30 -6.80
C ILE A 309 16.88 3.26 -6.19
N LYS A 310 17.66 4.37 -6.22
CA LYS A 310 19.02 4.51 -5.65
C LYS A 310 19.55 5.97 -5.53
N ASP A 311 20.02 6.49 -4.41
CA ASP A 311 19.73 6.21 -3.00
C ASP A 311 18.47 7.00 -2.58
N SER A 312 17.97 6.76 -1.36
CA SER A 312 16.73 7.40 -0.88
C SER A 312 16.66 7.43 0.65
N ILE A 313 16.01 8.48 1.18
CA ILE A 313 15.46 8.45 2.54
C ILE A 313 13.98 8.89 2.49
N GLY A 314 13.06 7.95 2.74
CA GLY A 314 11.62 8.20 2.81
C GLY A 314 10.89 8.15 1.47
N THR A 315 10.33 6.99 1.10
CA THR A 315 9.52 6.80 -0.13
C THR A 315 8.38 5.79 0.04
N ILE A 316 7.24 6.08 -0.59
CA ILE A 316 6.05 5.20 -0.67
C ILE A 316 5.52 5.28 -2.13
N GLY A 317 6.07 4.46 -3.04
CA GLY A 317 6.38 4.80 -4.45
C GLY A 317 5.72 4.00 -5.59
N TYR A 318 6.25 4.23 -6.82
CA TYR A 318 6.45 3.28 -7.92
C TYR A 318 7.56 3.79 -8.89
N GLY A 319 8.84 3.47 -8.65
CA GLY A 319 10.00 3.90 -9.45
C GLY A 319 10.50 2.85 -10.45
N VAL A 320 11.34 3.26 -11.42
CA VAL A 320 12.17 2.36 -12.27
C VAL A 320 13.42 3.08 -12.83
N ASN A 321 14.51 3.21 -12.05
CA ASN A 321 15.76 3.98 -12.34
C ASN A 321 15.74 5.42 -11.79
N SER A 322 15.49 5.55 -10.50
CA SER A 322 15.44 6.83 -9.77
C SER A 322 16.72 7.15 -9.00
N GLU A 323 17.21 8.39 -9.08
CA GLU A 323 18.27 8.94 -8.21
C GLU A 323 17.89 10.37 -7.72
N HIS A 324 18.58 10.99 -6.73
CA HIS A 324 18.49 10.64 -5.30
C HIS A 324 17.37 11.45 -4.59
N LEU A 325 16.71 10.90 -3.54
CA LEU A 325 15.37 11.39 -3.09
C LEU A 325 15.20 11.61 -1.57
N LEU A 326 14.49 12.69 -1.16
CA LEU A 326 14.21 13.04 0.26
C LEU A 326 13.06 14.08 0.45
N GLU A 327 11.81 13.82 0.78
CA GLU A 327 11.03 12.60 0.98
C GLU A 327 9.85 12.58 -0.01
N VAL A 328 9.36 11.41 -0.42
CA VAL A 328 8.57 11.29 -1.67
C VAL A 328 7.45 10.24 -1.62
N VAL A 329 6.28 10.50 -2.19
CA VAL A 329 5.17 9.52 -2.35
C VAL A 329 4.48 9.81 -3.72
N ALA A 330 3.77 8.92 -4.41
CA ALA A 330 4.43 7.92 -5.25
C ALA A 330 5.00 8.50 -6.57
N THR A 331 6.19 8.07 -7.00
CA THR A 331 6.94 8.66 -8.14
C THR A 331 7.64 7.62 -9.03
N GLY A 332 7.60 7.85 -10.35
CA GLY A 332 8.31 7.07 -11.38
C GLY A 332 9.39 7.88 -12.14
N LEU A 333 10.57 7.27 -12.33
CA LEU A 333 11.71 7.71 -13.16
C LEU A 333 12.17 9.18 -12.94
N CYS A 334 13.28 9.38 -12.20
CA CYS A 334 13.72 10.71 -11.71
C CYS A 334 15.22 10.78 -11.41
N SER A 335 15.79 11.98 -11.18
CA SER A 335 17.25 12.16 -10.97
C SER A 335 17.74 13.16 -9.89
N ASN A 336 16.85 13.90 -9.20
CA ASN A 336 17.06 14.39 -7.81
C ASN A 336 15.79 15.10 -7.31
N VAL A 337 15.25 14.72 -6.13
CA VAL A 337 13.97 15.27 -5.62
C VAL A 337 13.99 15.49 -4.12
N VAL A 338 13.62 16.69 -3.68
CA VAL A 338 13.47 17.01 -2.25
C VAL A 338 12.38 18.07 -2.07
N GLY A 339 11.11 17.76 -1.82
CA GLY A 339 10.40 16.47 -1.68
C GLY A 339 8.93 16.63 -2.12
N SER A 340 8.16 15.56 -2.34
CA SER A 340 6.98 15.66 -3.23
C SER A 340 5.85 14.63 -3.03
N TYR A 341 4.67 14.92 -3.60
CA TYR A 341 3.63 13.93 -3.89
C TYR A 341 3.22 13.89 -5.37
N GLY A 342 3.49 12.78 -6.07
CA GLY A 342 3.11 12.60 -7.49
C GLY A 342 3.99 13.42 -8.43
N THR A 343 5.20 12.94 -8.70
CA THR A 343 6.19 13.59 -9.58
C THR A 343 6.74 12.55 -10.55
N GLU A 344 6.58 12.80 -11.84
CA GLU A 344 6.95 11.84 -12.90
C GLU A 344 7.93 12.48 -13.90
N ASN A 345 8.99 11.77 -14.27
CA ASN A 345 9.96 12.19 -15.31
C ASN A 345 10.52 13.61 -15.13
N SER A 346 10.80 14.01 -13.88
CA SER A 346 11.11 15.40 -13.51
C SER A 346 12.44 15.53 -12.76
N GLN A 347 13.05 16.73 -12.78
CA GLN A 347 14.37 17.02 -12.22
C GLN A 347 14.36 18.31 -11.37
N ASP A 348 15.11 18.35 -10.26
CA ASP A 348 15.31 19.55 -9.43
C ASP A 348 13.98 20.16 -8.95
N ILE A 349 13.19 19.32 -8.26
CA ILE A 349 11.85 19.63 -7.74
C ILE A 349 11.89 19.79 -6.22
N LEU A 350 11.49 20.97 -5.73
CA LEU A 350 11.47 21.28 -4.29
C LEU A 350 10.13 20.90 -3.63
N TYR A 351 8.99 21.19 -4.27
CA TYR A 351 7.68 20.65 -3.88
C TYR A 351 6.79 20.52 -5.12
N GLY A 352 6.30 19.30 -5.37
CA GLY A 352 5.44 18.97 -6.51
C GLY A 352 4.20 18.22 -6.07
N PHE A 353 3.06 18.55 -6.68
CA PHE A 353 1.76 17.92 -6.47
C PHE A 353 1.18 17.51 -7.84
N TYR A 354 1.22 16.22 -8.21
CA TYR A 354 0.86 15.74 -9.57
C TYR A 354 1.53 16.53 -10.73
N ILE A 355 2.86 16.54 -10.78
CA ILE A 355 3.63 17.21 -11.85
C ILE A 355 4.35 16.20 -12.76
N VAL A 356 4.47 16.54 -14.06
CA VAL A 356 4.98 15.63 -15.09
C VAL A 356 5.94 16.35 -16.04
N LYS A 357 7.13 15.77 -16.29
CA LYS A 357 8.16 16.30 -17.22
C LYS A 357 8.61 17.73 -16.88
N CYS A 358 8.71 18.06 -15.60
CA CYS A 358 9.09 19.39 -15.13
C CYS A 358 10.58 19.46 -14.73
N LYS A 359 11.17 20.64 -14.80
CA LYS A 359 12.53 20.89 -14.34
C LYS A 359 12.65 22.23 -13.61
N ASP A 360 13.42 22.31 -12.54
CA ASP A 360 13.61 23.56 -11.78
C ASP A 360 12.24 24.14 -11.34
N CYS A 361 11.54 23.45 -10.43
CA CYS A 361 10.19 23.86 -9.99
C CYS A 361 9.97 23.79 -8.46
N ILE A 362 9.21 24.76 -7.94
CA ILE A 362 8.95 24.93 -6.51
C ILE A 362 7.45 25.16 -6.27
N GLY A 363 6.84 24.34 -5.41
CA GLY A 363 5.42 24.50 -5.02
C GLY A 363 4.45 24.45 -6.18
N CYS A 364 4.68 23.57 -7.15
CA CYS A 364 3.86 23.48 -8.37
C CYS A 364 2.88 22.30 -8.32
N ASP A 365 1.78 22.42 -9.07
CA ASP A 365 0.59 21.57 -8.93
C ASP A 365 -0.09 21.34 -10.29
N GLY A 366 -0.33 20.09 -10.68
CA GLY A 366 -0.90 19.72 -11.98
C GLY A 366 -0.02 20.04 -13.22
N LEU A 367 1.15 20.65 -13.01
CA LEU A 367 1.99 21.23 -14.05
C LEU A 367 2.63 20.17 -14.95
N LYS A 368 2.57 20.40 -16.27
CA LYS A 368 3.15 19.55 -17.32
C LYS A 368 4.17 20.33 -18.15
N ASN A 369 5.33 19.73 -18.41
CA ASN A 369 6.40 20.30 -19.26
C ASN A 369 6.87 21.71 -18.81
N GLY A 370 6.97 21.97 -17.51
CA GLY A 370 7.38 23.28 -16.96
C GLY A 370 8.88 23.42 -16.73
N LYS A 371 9.43 24.64 -16.85
CA LYS A 371 10.82 24.95 -16.51
C LYS A 371 11.01 26.32 -15.87
N TYR A 372 11.67 26.40 -14.70
CA TYR A 372 11.81 27.63 -13.89
C TYR A 372 10.47 28.17 -13.35
N TYR A 373 9.68 27.29 -12.70
CA TYR A 373 8.33 27.63 -12.20
C TYR A 373 8.30 27.72 -10.67
N ILE A 374 7.59 28.73 -10.15
CA ILE A 374 7.25 28.87 -8.73
C ILE A 374 5.75 29.14 -8.65
N LEU A 375 5.02 28.32 -7.88
CA LEU A 375 3.55 28.41 -7.73
C LEU A 375 2.80 28.45 -9.08
N ASN A 376 3.15 27.53 -9.99
CA ASN A 376 2.69 27.46 -11.39
C ASN A 376 2.98 28.69 -12.28
N LYS A 377 3.67 29.73 -11.79
CA LYS A 377 4.12 30.87 -12.59
C LYS A 377 5.53 30.66 -13.13
N GLU A 378 5.76 31.00 -14.40
CA GLU A 378 7.08 30.95 -15.04
C GLU A 378 7.93 32.18 -14.70
N TYR A 379 9.23 31.97 -14.48
CA TYR A 379 10.20 33.03 -14.21
C TYR A 379 11.43 32.91 -15.13
N LYS A 380 12.02 34.05 -15.51
CA LYS A 380 13.36 34.06 -16.10
C LYS A 380 14.36 33.45 -15.12
N LYS A 381 15.30 32.62 -15.60
CA LYS A 381 16.27 31.86 -14.80
C LYS A 381 16.85 32.63 -13.60
N ALA A 382 17.40 33.83 -13.83
CA ALA A 382 18.02 34.62 -12.75
C ALA A 382 17.02 35.06 -11.65
N ALA A 383 15.76 35.33 -12.01
CA ALA A 383 14.71 35.64 -11.05
C ALA A 383 14.25 34.38 -10.30
N TYR A 384 14.13 33.24 -11.00
CA TYR A 384 13.89 31.94 -10.39
C TYR A 384 14.97 31.58 -9.36
N GLU A 385 16.25 31.71 -9.71
CA GLU A 385 17.37 31.37 -8.82
C GLU A 385 17.37 32.23 -7.56
N LYS A 386 17.15 33.55 -7.69
CA LYS A 386 17.02 34.46 -6.54
C LYS A 386 15.84 34.09 -5.61
N LEU A 387 14.67 33.75 -6.18
CA LEU A 387 13.49 33.37 -5.39
C LEU A 387 13.63 31.98 -4.76
N ARG A 388 14.23 31.02 -5.49
CA ARG A 388 14.58 29.69 -4.97
C ARG A 388 15.41 29.80 -3.72
N ASP A 389 16.47 30.61 -3.76
CA ASP A 389 17.42 30.70 -2.65
C ASP A 389 16.74 31.32 -1.41
N LYS A 390 15.94 32.38 -1.58
CA LYS A 390 15.08 32.93 -0.51
C LYS A 390 14.11 31.89 0.08
N ILE A 391 13.42 31.12 -0.76
CA ILE A 391 12.47 30.09 -0.30
C ILE A 391 13.21 28.98 0.47
N ILE A 392 14.39 28.58 0.03
CA ILE A 392 15.22 27.57 0.71
C ILE A 392 15.70 28.09 2.08
N GLU A 393 16.04 29.36 2.20
CA GLU A 393 16.39 29.99 3.50
C GLU A 393 15.19 29.97 4.46
N GLU A 394 14.01 30.43 4.02
CA GLU A 394 12.76 30.40 4.80
C GLU A 394 12.44 28.97 5.32
N LEU A 395 12.63 27.96 4.46
CA LEU A 395 12.38 26.56 4.80
C LEU A 395 13.43 25.97 5.76
N LYS A 396 14.68 26.45 5.72
CA LYS A 396 15.74 26.05 6.66
C LYS A 396 15.48 26.63 8.05
N GLU A 397 15.13 27.91 8.14
CA GLU A 397 14.78 28.57 9.41
C GLU A 397 13.62 27.87 10.14
N LYS A 398 12.68 27.28 9.37
CA LYS A 398 11.49 26.59 9.88
C LYS A 398 11.68 25.09 10.11
N ASP A 399 12.89 24.55 9.93
CA ASP A 399 13.18 23.10 9.98
C ASP A 399 12.35 22.25 8.97
N LEU A 400 11.93 22.83 7.85
CA LEU A 400 11.10 22.18 6.81
C LEU A 400 11.89 21.74 5.57
N TYR A 401 13.00 22.40 5.25
CA TYR A 401 13.83 22.05 4.09
C TYR A 401 14.39 20.63 4.25
N GLY A 402 14.14 19.75 3.27
CA GLY A 402 14.50 18.32 3.35
C GLY A 402 13.37 17.39 3.81
N LEU A 403 12.21 17.91 4.22
CA LEU A 403 11.05 17.12 4.64
C LEU A 403 9.97 17.03 3.56
N MET A 404 9.10 16.04 3.70
CA MET A 404 7.83 15.95 2.96
C MET A 404 6.97 17.21 3.17
N ILE A 405 6.09 17.51 2.19
CA ILE A 405 5.05 18.54 2.30
C ILE A 405 4.34 18.43 3.67
N PRO A 406 4.16 19.53 4.42
CA PRO A 406 3.58 19.48 5.77
C PRO A 406 2.17 18.85 5.82
N PRO A 407 1.84 18.02 6.85
CA PRO A 407 0.56 17.28 6.94
C PRO A 407 -0.70 18.13 6.92
N GLU A 408 -0.64 19.39 7.33
CA GLU A 408 -1.73 20.36 7.24
C GLU A 408 -2.18 20.53 5.77
N LEU A 409 -1.25 20.47 4.81
CA LEU A 409 -1.51 20.54 3.38
C LEU A 409 -1.85 19.18 2.74
N ALA A 410 -1.79 18.08 3.49
CA ALA A 410 -2.11 16.76 2.95
C ALA A 410 -3.56 16.70 2.42
N PRO A 411 -3.82 16.04 1.28
CA PRO A 411 -5.18 15.99 0.73
C PRO A 411 -6.18 15.18 1.57
N PHE A 412 -5.70 14.27 2.43
CA PHE A 412 -6.50 13.32 3.20
C PHE A 412 -6.27 13.42 4.71
N ALA A 413 -7.21 12.91 5.49
CA ALA A 413 -7.07 12.63 6.91
C ALA A 413 -6.31 11.32 7.16
N TYR A 414 -5.74 11.18 8.36
CA TYR A 414 -4.89 10.05 8.74
C TYR A 414 -5.57 8.70 8.51
N ASN A 415 -6.82 8.58 8.96
CA ASN A 415 -7.63 7.37 8.89
C ASN A 415 -8.24 7.05 7.53
N GLU A 416 -8.12 7.95 6.53
CA GLU A 416 -8.45 7.64 5.12
C GLU A 416 -7.30 6.92 4.41
N THR A 417 -6.08 6.94 4.95
CA THR A 417 -4.86 6.57 4.24
C THR A 417 -4.19 5.30 4.75
N ILE A 418 -3.20 4.82 3.99
CA ILE A 418 -2.31 3.72 4.38
C ILE A 418 -1.57 3.95 5.71
N ALA A 419 -1.61 5.17 6.28
CA ALA A 419 -1.07 5.46 7.60
C ALA A 419 -1.74 4.59 8.66
N GLN A 420 -3.06 4.47 8.61
CA GLN A 420 -3.85 3.70 9.57
C GLN A 420 -3.64 2.19 9.44
N ASP A 421 -3.30 1.70 8.23
CA ASP A 421 -2.99 0.30 7.98
C ASP A 421 -1.61 -0.13 8.56
N ASN A 422 -0.68 0.82 8.74
CA ASN A 422 0.71 0.52 9.08
C ASN A 422 1.13 1.02 10.47
N ILE A 423 0.60 2.16 10.90
CA ILE A 423 0.76 2.74 12.25
C ILE A 423 -0.62 3.21 12.71
N PRO A 424 -1.53 2.30 13.12
CA PRO A 424 -2.89 2.68 13.54
C PRO A 424 -2.86 3.62 14.74
N LEU A 425 -3.61 4.72 14.66
CA LEU A 425 -3.84 5.66 15.76
C LEU A 425 -5.32 5.69 16.15
N THR A 426 -5.63 6.12 17.38
CA THR A 426 -6.96 6.61 17.75
C THR A 426 -7.13 8.06 17.29
N LYS A 427 -8.37 8.57 17.30
CA LYS A 427 -8.67 9.97 16.98
C LYS A 427 -7.92 10.94 17.88
N GLU A 428 -7.91 10.66 19.19
CA GLU A 428 -7.27 11.49 20.22
C GLU A 428 -5.76 11.54 20.03
N GLN A 429 -5.14 10.41 19.66
CA GLN A 429 -3.72 10.32 19.34
C GLN A 429 -3.38 11.13 18.07
N ALA A 430 -4.15 10.97 17.00
CA ALA A 430 -3.96 11.71 15.76
C ALA A 430 -4.09 13.24 15.99
N MET A 431 -5.14 13.67 16.71
CA MET A 431 -5.35 15.07 17.06
C MET A 431 -4.22 15.63 17.94
N LYS A 432 -3.74 14.88 18.93
CA LYS A 432 -2.59 15.26 19.78
C LYS A 432 -1.29 15.45 18.98
N GLU A 433 -1.11 14.72 17.88
CA GLU A 433 0.03 14.88 16.97
C GLU A 433 -0.15 15.97 15.90
N GLY A 434 -1.32 16.63 15.87
CA GLY A 434 -1.68 17.63 14.85
C GLY A 434 -2.06 17.04 13.49
N LEU A 435 -2.48 15.77 13.47
CA LEU A 435 -2.89 15.05 12.26
C LEU A 435 -4.42 15.12 12.10
N LYS A 436 -4.88 15.31 10.86
CA LYS A 436 -6.31 15.39 10.53
C LYS A 436 -6.99 14.03 10.69
N TRP A 437 -8.25 14.03 11.09
CA TRP A 437 -9.11 12.85 11.24
C TRP A 437 -10.46 13.09 10.56
N GLU A 438 -10.96 12.13 9.79
CA GLU A 438 -12.29 12.18 9.18
C GLU A 438 -13.25 11.28 9.95
N ASP A 439 -14.31 11.86 10.51
CA ASP A 439 -15.33 11.14 11.26
C ASP A 439 -16.33 10.41 10.35
N ASN A 440 -16.46 10.84 9.09
CA ASN A 440 -17.50 10.42 8.14
C ASN A 440 -16.92 9.66 6.95
N ILE A 441 -15.99 8.73 7.19
CA ILE A 441 -15.51 7.80 6.15
C ILE A 441 -16.70 7.06 5.53
N GLN A 442 -16.78 7.03 4.20
CA GLN A 442 -17.93 6.50 3.47
C GLN A 442 -18.30 5.09 3.95
N LYS A 443 -19.51 4.96 4.49
CA LYS A 443 -20.09 3.75 5.06
C LYS A 443 -21.61 3.82 4.90
N THR A 444 -22.25 2.66 4.68
CA THR A 444 -23.71 2.51 4.69
C THR A 444 -24.04 1.44 5.71
N GLU A 445 -25.11 1.63 6.49
CA GLU A 445 -25.56 0.73 7.56
C GLU A 445 -27.10 0.74 7.61
N GLY A 446 -27.71 -0.33 8.12
CA GLY A 446 -29.17 -0.42 8.29
C GLY A 446 -29.93 -0.42 6.95
N LYS A 447 -29.29 -0.90 5.88
CA LYS A 447 -29.87 -1.08 4.53
C LYS A 447 -29.81 -2.53 4.04
N GLU A 448 -29.45 -3.47 4.91
CA GLU A 448 -29.48 -4.89 4.62
C GLU A 448 -30.89 -5.39 4.30
N THR A 449 -30.98 -6.23 3.26
CA THR A 449 -32.22 -6.89 2.82
C THR A 449 -32.21 -8.38 3.18
N MET A 450 -31.02 -8.95 3.39
CA MET A 450 -30.81 -10.33 3.82
C MET A 450 -30.08 -10.35 5.17
N LYS A 451 -30.69 -11.02 6.16
CA LYS A 451 -30.06 -11.29 7.45
C LYS A 451 -28.95 -12.34 7.31
N ILE A 452 -27.99 -12.34 8.22
CA ILE A 452 -26.82 -13.23 8.14
C ILE A 452 -27.18 -14.72 8.26
N GLU A 453 -28.14 -15.05 9.11
CA GLU A 453 -28.68 -16.39 9.29
C GLU A 453 -29.32 -16.97 8.01
N ASN A 454 -29.69 -16.10 7.06
CA ASN A 454 -30.24 -16.49 5.76
C ASN A 454 -29.17 -16.66 4.68
N ILE A 455 -27.89 -16.32 4.94
CA ILE A 455 -26.79 -16.54 3.99
C ILE A 455 -26.42 -18.03 4.05
N PRO A 456 -26.63 -18.83 2.98
CA PRO A 456 -26.42 -20.27 3.02
C PRO A 456 -24.99 -20.63 3.41
N ASP A 457 -24.84 -21.58 4.34
CA ASP A 457 -23.53 -22.02 4.84
C ASP A 457 -22.62 -22.48 3.69
N HIS A 458 -23.15 -23.34 2.81
CA HIS A 458 -22.41 -23.91 1.68
C HIS A 458 -22.66 -23.15 0.36
N ILE A 459 -21.60 -22.79 -0.37
CA ILE A 459 -21.67 -21.99 -1.61
C ILE A 459 -22.58 -22.57 -2.72
N LYS A 460 -22.60 -23.89 -2.90
CA LYS A 460 -23.52 -24.60 -3.81
C LYS A 460 -25.01 -24.26 -3.57
N ASN A 461 -25.37 -23.85 -2.35
CA ASN A 461 -26.74 -23.52 -1.96
C ASN A 461 -27.02 -22.00 -2.04
N ALA A 462 -26.03 -21.17 -2.37
CA ALA A 462 -26.22 -19.72 -2.54
C ALA A 462 -27.02 -19.45 -3.84
N PRO A 463 -28.20 -18.81 -3.76
CA PRO A 463 -29.04 -18.55 -4.93
C PRO A 463 -28.43 -17.46 -5.82
N ASN A 464 -28.75 -17.46 -7.12
CA ASN A 464 -28.31 -16.40 -8.04
C ASN A 464 -28.78 -15.00 -7.60
N SER A 465 -29.94 -14.91 -6.96
CA SER A 465 -30.52 -13.65 -6.47
C SER A 465 -29.70 -12.97 -5.36
N ILE A 466 -28.73 -13.64 -4.73
CA ILE A 466 -27.92 -13.03 -3.66
C ILE A 466 -27.14 -11.79 -4.11
N VAL A 467 -26.90 -11.62 -5.42
CA VAL A 467 -26.27 -10.40 -5.98
C VAL A 467 -27.18 -9.17 -5.93
N ASN A 468 -28.49 -9.37 -5.81
CA ASN A 468 -29.48 -8.31 -5.65
C ASN A 468 -29.57 -7.87 -4.19
N GLU A 469 -29.23 -8.75 -3.24
CA GLU A 469 -29.31 -8.52 -1.80
C GLU A 469 -28.23 -7.56 -1.29
N ILE A 470 -28.56 -6.88 -0.18
CA ILE A 470 -27.64 -6.09 0.61
C ILE A 470 -27.37 -6.88 1.90
N LEU A 471 -26.11 -7.20 2.15
CA LEU A 471 -25.63 -7.92 3.33
C LEU A 471 -25.09 -6.93 4.37
N ALA A 472 -25.08 -7.30 5.65
CA ALA A 472 -24.41 -6.55 6.72
C ALA A 472 -23.12 -7.25 7.18
N CYS A 473 -22.07 -6.48 7.48
CA CYS A 473 -20.79 -7.01 7.93
C CYS A 473 -20.81 -7.34 9.44
N VAL A 474 -20.48 -8.58 9.81
CA VAL A 474 -20.46 -9.03 11.22
C VAL A 474 -19.56 -8.22 12.16
N ASP A 475 -18.47 -7.66 11.64
CA ASP A 475 -17.47 -6.96 12.45
C ASP A 475 -17.79 -5.47 12.66
N CYS A 476 -18.57 -4.85 11.76
CA CYS A 476 -18.71 -3.39 11.73
C CYS A 476 -20.03 -2.85 11.17
N ASN A 477 -21.02 -3.71 10.92
CA ASN A 477 -22.35 -3.40 10.37
C ASN A 477 -22.39 -2.69 8.99
N ARG A 478 -21.23 -2.38 8.40
CA ARG A 478 -21.11 -1.84 7.03
C ARG A 478 -21.84 -2.77 6.06
N ASN A 479 -22.79 -2.22 5.31
CA ASN A 479 -23.47 -2.91 4.24
C ASN A 479 -22.55 -3.13 3.02
N TYR A 480 -22.72 -4.26 2.35
CA TYR A 480 -22.02 -4.63 1.11
C TYR A 480 -22.91 -5.52 0.24
N LYS A 481 -22.53 -5.70 -1.03
CA LYS A 481 -23.20 -6.61 -1.97
C LYS A 481 -22.17 -7.58 -2.54
N ILE A 482 -22.65 -8.75 -2.98
CA ILE A 482 -21.87 -9.68 -3.79
C ILE A 482 -22.09 -9.33 -5.26
N ILE A 483 -21.03 -9.16 -6.05
CA ILE A 483 -21.19 -8.91 -7.50
C ILE A 483 -21.30 -10.23 -8.29
N ALA A 484 -21.84 -10.19 -9.51
CA ALA A 484 -22.03 -11.41 -10.31
C ALA A 484 -20.72 -12.17 -10.58
N GLN A 485 -19.65 -11.45 -10.93
CA GLN A 485 -18.31 -12.01 -11.14
C GLN A 485 -17.74 -12.66 -9.86
N GLU A 486 -18.01 -12.06 -8.70
CA GLU A 486 -17.60 -12.56 -7.38
C GLU A 486 -18.33 -13.87 -7.03
N LEU A 487 -19.64 -13.94 -7.27
CA LEU A 487 -20.42 -15.17 -7.06
C LEU A 487 -19.95 -16.31 -7.99
N LEU A 488 -19.61 -15.99 -9.24
CA LEU A 488 -19.04 -16.96 -10.19
C LEU A 488 -17.68 -17.47 -9.72
N PHE A 489 -16.77 -16.58 -9.30
CA PHE A 489 -15.48 -16.93 -8.74
C PHE A 489 -15.62 -17.83 -7.49
N TYR A 490 -16.48 -17.46 -6.54
CA TYR A 490 -16.71 -18.25 -5.33
C TYR A 490 -17.26 -19.64 -5.63
N ARG A 491 -18.18 -19.79 -6.60
CA ARG A 491 -18.66 -21.12 -7.02
C ARG A 491 -17.57 -21.94 -7.70
N LYS A 492 -16.81 -21.33 -8.63
CA LYS A 492 -15.69 -21.97 -9.35
C LYS A 492 -14.63 -22.52 -8.40
N MET A 493 -14.31 -21.78 -7.33
CA MET A 493 -13.28 -22.12 -6.36
C MET A 493 -13.82 -22.82 -5.09
N ASN A 494 -15.13 -23.14 -5.04
CA ASN A 494 -15.84 -23.70 -3.89
C ASN A 494 -15.60 -22.92 -2.57
N ILE A 495 -15.72 -21.59 -2.62
CA ILE A 495 -15.55 -20.65 -1.50
C ILE A 495 -16.93 -20.20 -0.99
N PRO A 496 -17.22 -20.23 0.32
CA PRO A 496 -18.46 -19.70 0.88
C PRO A 496 -18.56 -18.18 0.72
N ILE A 497 -19.80 -17.66 0.60
CA ILE A 497 -20.09 -16.22 0.59
C ILE A 497 -19.42 -15.54 1.81
N PRO A 498 -18.69 -14.42 1.66
CA PRO A 498 -18.10 -13.75 2.80
C PRO A 498 -19.19 -13.20 3.73
N ARG A 499 -18.95 -13.27 5.04
CA ARG A 499 -19.79 -12.65 6.09
C ARG A 499 -19.23 -11.31 6.58
N LYS A 500 -18.00 -10.99 6.16
CA LYS A 500 -17.31 -9.72 6.40
C LYS A 500 -17.22 -8.91 5.10
N CYS A 501 -17.43 -7.60 5.17
CA CYS A 501 -17.19 -6.71 4.04
C CYS A 501 -15.70 -6.66 3.65
N PHE A 502 -15.41 -6.18 2.44
CA PHE A 502 -14.05 -5.99 1.91
C PHE A 502 -13.09 -5.37 2.94
N TYR A 503 -13.45 -4.23 3.55
CA TYR A 503 -12.57 -3.50 4.47
C TYR A 503 -12.16 -4.32 5.70
N CYS A 504 -13.06 -5.13 6.26
CA CYS A 504 -12.74 -6.02 7.37
C CYS A 504 -11.82 -7.17 6.92
N ARG A 505 -12.11 -7.81 5.78
CA ARG A 505 -11.23 -8.84 5.19
C ARG A 505 -9.84 -8.28 4.87
N HIS A 506 -9.77 -7.03 4.40
CA HIS A 506 -8.52 -6.33 4.13
C HIS A 506 -7.71 -6.09 5.42
N LYS A 507 -8.36 -5.62 6.48
CA LYS A 507 -7.75 -5.44 7.82
C LYS A 507 -7.26 -6.76 8.42
N ASP A 508 -8.01 -7.86 8.22
CA ASP A 508 -7.57 -9.20 8.63
C ASP A 508 -6.29 -9.62 7.88
N ARG A 509 -6.18 -9.31 6.58
CA ARG A 509 -4.95 -9.53 5.79
C ARG A 509 -3.77 -8.67 6.26
N ILE A 510 -3.99 -7.38 6.54
CA ILE A 510 -2.95 -6.49 7.11
C ILE A 510 -2.43 -7.06 8.44
N THR A 511 -3.34 -7.53 9.30
CA THR A 511 -3.00 -8.11 10.61
C THR A 511 -2.17 -9.39 10.44
N ARG A 512 -2.52 -10.26 9.48
CA ARG A 512 -1.77 -11.48 9.13
C ARG A 512 -0.41 -11.22 8.48
N ARG A 513 -0.32 -10.18 7.64
CA ARG A 513 0.92 -9.69 6.99
C ARG A 513 1.95 -9.24 8.04
N GLY A 514 1.47 -8.67 9.14
CA GLY A 514 2.28 -8.08 10.20
C GLY A 514 2.38 -6.56 10.09
N PRO A 515 2.83 -5.89 11.16
CA PRO A 515 2.98 -4.43 11.20
C PRO A 515 4.24 -3.98 10.44
N TYR A 516 4.25 -2.71 10.01
CA TYR A 516 5.46 -2.04 9.53
C TYR A 516 6.34 -1.61 10.71
N LYS A 517 6.90 -2.60 11.42
CA LYS A 517 7.77 -2.39 12.57
C LYS A 517 8.67 -3.61 12.75
N PHE A 518 9.90 -3.35 13.17
CA PHE A 518 10.93 -4.37 13.37
C PHE A 518 11.45 -4.32 14.81
N TRP A 519 11.74 -5.49 15.36
CA TRP A 519 12.22 -5.66 16.73
C TRP A 519 13.45 -6.56 16.76
N ASN A 520 14.36 -6.25 17.68
CA ASN A 520 15.41 -7.18 18.09
C ASN A 520 14.76 -8.36 18.83
N ARG A 521 15.06 -9.57 18.40
CA ARG A 521 14.75 -10.83 19.09
C ARG A 521 15.97 -11.74 19.07
N THR A 522 15.83 -12.88 19.71
CA THR A 522 16.85 -13.92 19.80
C THR A 522 16.35 -15.15 19.06
N CYS A 523 17.15 -15.71 18.14
CA CYS A 523 16.83 -16.97 17.46
C CYS A 523 16.60 -18.08 18.49
N ARG A 524 15.41 -18.71 18.47
CA ARG A 524 15.03 -19.68 19.50
C ARG A 524 15.98 -20.91 19.55
N LYS A 525 16.53 -21.32 18.39
CA LYS A 525 17.46 -22.47 18.23
C LYS A 525 18.91 -22.15 18.61
N CYS A 526 19.57 -21.17 17.96
CA CYS A 526 21.01 -20.91 18.17
C CYS A 526 21.37 -19.70 19.05
N LYS A 527 20.37 -18.99 19.60
CA LYS A 527 20.55 -17.78 20.43
C LYS A 527 21.25 -16.58 19.79
N LYS A 528 21.53 -16.60 18.48
CA LYS A 528 21.95 -15.41 17.71
C LYS A 528 20.88 -14.31 17.80
N GLU A 529 21.30 -13.06 17.91
CA GLU A 529 20.42 -11.89 17.71
C GLU A 529 19.90 -11.83 16.27
N ILE A 530 18.63 -11.43 16.14
CA ILE A 530 17.88 -11.35 14.88
C ILE A 530 16.97 -10.11 14.88
N ILE A 531 16.70 -9.55 13.70
CA ILE A 531 15.74 -8.46 13.50
C ILE A 531 14.55 -9.01 12.74
N THR A 532 13.33 -8.78 13.25
CA THR A 532 12.11 -9.41 12.71
C THR A 532 10.84 -8.58 12.96
N ASN A 533 9.80 -8.80 12.16
CA ASN A 533 8.46 -8.18 12.33
C ASN A 533 7.54 -8.94 13.31
N TYR A 534 8.02 -10.04 13.90
CA TYR A 534 7.36 -10.68 15.05
C TYR A 534 7.77 -9.96 16.35
N ALA A 535 6.90 -9.12 16.91
CA ALA A 535 7.13 -8.46 18.20
C ALA A 535 7.49 -9.46 19.34
N PRO A 536 8.28 -9.08 20.36
CA PRO A 536 8.82 -10.03 21.35
C PRO A 536 7.79 -10.81 22.18
N ASP A 537 6.63 -10.21 22.41
CA ASP A 537 5.44 -10.75 23.10
C ASP A 537 4.67 -11.79 22.26
N ARG A 538 4.94 -11.86 20.95
CA ARG A 538 4.25 -12.79 20.05
C ARG A 538 4.73 -14.25 20.20
N PRO A 539 3.80 -15.23 20.20
CA PRO A 539 4.07 -16.63 20.53
C PRO A 539 4.85 -17.41 19.46
N GLU A 540 4.99 -16.90 18.24
CA GLU A 540 5.67 -17.62 17.17
C GLU A 540 7.13 -17.99 17.52
N ILE A 541 7.51 -19.22 17.15
CA ILE A 541 8.90 -19.65 17.12
C ILE A 541 9.61 -18.91 15.97
N VAL A 542 10.61 -18.08 16.25
CA VAL A 542 11.39 -17.39 15.21
C VAL A 542 12.83 -17.94 15.16
N TYR A 543 13.24 -18.41 13.98
CA TYR A 543 14.58 -18.89 13.68
C TYR A 543 15.31 -17.94 12.74
N CYS A 544 16.62 -17.78 12.95
CA CYS A 544 17.47 -17.12 11.95
C CYS A 544 17.53 -17.96 10.67
N GLU A 545 17.89 -17.35 9.54
CA GLU A 545 17.85 -18.01 8.23
C GLU A 545 18.58 -19.35 8.21
N LYS A 546 19.80 -19.42 8.78
CA LYS A 546 20.57 -20.67 8.86
C LYS A 546 19.82 -21.77 9.62
N CYS A 547 19.28 -21.45 10.80
CA CYS A 547 18.55 -22.42 11.61
C CYS A 547 17.21 -22.82 11.00
N TYR A 548 16.51 -21.91 10.33
CA TYR A 548 15.28 -22.21 9.60
C TYR A 548 15.58 -23.14 8.43
N ARG A 549 16.59 -22.83 7.60
CA ARG A 549 16.98 -23.68 6.47
C ARG A 549 17.27 -25.11 6.92
N GLN A 550 18.09 -25.28 7.97
CA GLN A 550 18.44 -26.59 8.54
C GLN A 550 17.29 -27.36 9.22
N GLU A 551 16.14 -26.74 9.46
CA GLU A 551 14.96 -27.39 10.06
C GLU A 551 13.92 -27.79 9.00
N VAL A 552 13.91 -27.08 7.86
CA VAL A 552 12.83 -27.12 6.85
C VAL A 552 13.30 -27.71 5.51
N TYR A 553 14.61 -27.69 5.24
CA TYR A 553 15.24 -28.20 4.02
C TYR A 553 16.41 -29.13 4.36
#